data_AF-A0A943MKV0-F1
#
_entry.id   AF-A0A943MKV0-F1
#
_cell.length_a   1.000
_cell.length_b   1.000
_cell.length_c   1.000
_cell.angle_alpha   90.00
_cell.angle_beta   90.00
_cell.angle_gamma   90.00
#
_symmetry.space_group_name_H-M   'P 1'
#
loop_
_entity.id
_entity.type
_entity.pdbx_description
1 polymer ?
#
loop_
_entity_poly.entity_id
_entity_poly.type
_entity_poly.pdbx_seq_one_letter_code
_entity_poly.pdbx_strand_id
1 'polypeptide(L)'
;MGYFDQKFHKREKKYRRNYEIDDSLYVRLEQLSTIYDATVTDLVNASLEHLIESEQISLYKKAANDFSVTHTLLIRESNLAGLEDLKAKYGVSIYKLVNIAIKNVLDEYDSQRR
;
A
#
# COMPACT_ATOMS: atom_id res chain seq x y z
N MET A 1 -8.83 -31.96 -5.47
CA MET A 1 -8.92 -30.50 -5.67
C MET A 1 -10.09 -30.22 -6.59
N GLY A 2 -11.02 -29.36 -6.17
CA GLY A 2 -12.17 -28.96 -6.99
C GLY A 2 -11.80 -27.89 -8.02
N TYR A 3 -12.70 -27.63 -8.97
CA TYR A 3 -12.53 -26.60 -10.00
C TYR A 3 -12.19 -25.22 -9.42
N PHE A 4 -12.77 -24.86 -8.27
CA PHE A 4 -12.50 -23.60 -7.60
C PHE A 4 -11.09 -23.51 -6.99
N ASP A 5 -10.53 -24.62 -6.50
CA ASP A 5 -9.16 -24.64 -5.98
C ASP A 5 -8.11 -24.41 -7.10
N GLN A 6 -8.49 -24.68 -8.36
CA GLN A 6 -7.64 -24.43 -9.54
C GLN A 6 -7.79 -23.01 -10.08
N LYS A 7 -8.95 -22.37 -9.84
CA LYS A 7 -9.27 -21.05 -10.38
C LYS A 7 -8.97 -19.90 -9.41
N PHE A 8 -9.01 -20.14 -8.10
CA PHE A 8 -8.92 -19.09 -7.10
C PHE A 8 -8.00 -19.46 -5.94
N HIS A 9 -7.27 -18.47 -5.43
CA HIS A 9 -6.57 -18.61 -4.16
C HIS A 9 -7.55 -18.58 -2.99
N LYS A 10 -7.22 -19.29 -1.91
CA LYS A 10 -7.99 -19.22 -0.67
C LYS A 10 -7.95 -17.78 -0.14
N ARG A 11 -9.11 -17.33 0.34
CA ARG A 11 -9.26 -15.96 0.86
C ARG A 11 -8.45 -15.78 2.13
N GLU A 12 -7.54 -14.82 2.12
CA GLU A 12 -6.80 -14.38 3.30
C GLU A 12 -7.69 -13.50 4.21
N LYS A 13 -7.39 -13.51 5.52
CA LYS A 13 -8.02 -12.60 6.48
C LYS A 13 -7.58 -11.16 6.21
N LYS A 14 -8.53 -10.23 6.35
CA LYS A 14 -8.28 -8.79 6.28
C LYS A 14 -8.77 -8.13 7.57
N TYR A 15 -8.02 -7.17 8.08
CA TYR A 15 -8.35 -6.42 9.30
C TYR A 15 -8.55 -4.94 8.98
N ARG A 16 -9.53 -4.32 9.65
CA ARG A 16 -9.80 -2.89 9.53
C ARG A 16 -8.71 -2.10 10.27
N ARG A 17 -8.05 -1.17 9.58
CA ARG A 17 -7.02 -0.29 10.13
C ARG A 17 -7.20 1.13 9.62
N ASN A 18 -6.83 2.09 10.47
CA ASN A 18 -6.84 3.50 10.11
C ASN A 18 -5.40 3.92 9.84
N TYR A 19 -5.15 4.57 8.71
CA TYR A 19 -3.85 5.13 8.37
C TYR A 19 -3.98 6.58 7.94
N GLU A 20 -3.06 7.42 8.43
CA GLU A 20 -2.80 8.74 7.88
C GLU A 20 -2.03 8.57 6.56
N ILE A 21 -2.67 8.93 5.45
CA ILE A 21 -2.10 8.87 4.11
C ILE A 21 -2.05 10.30 3.56
N ASP A 22 -0.94 10.65 2.92
CA ASP A 22 -0.78 11.93 2.23
C ASP A 22 -1.84 12.06 1.12
N ASP A 23 -2.55 13.19 1.12
CA ASP A 23 -3.71 13.43 0.24
C ASP A 23 -3.32 13.28 -1.23
N SER A 24 -2.15 13.81 -1.61
CA SER A 24 -1.62 13.69 -2.97
C SER A 24 -1.43 12.24 -3.43
N LEU A 25 -1.02 11.34 -2.53
CA LEU A 25 -0.87 9.91 -2.81
C LEU A 25 -2.24 9.23 -2.92
N TYR A 26 -3.15 9.54 -2.00
CA TYR A 26 -4.47 8.95 -1.99
C TYR A 26 -5.27 9.32 -3.24
N VAL A 27 -5.27 10.59 -3.66
CA VAL A 27 -5.91 11.06 -4.90
C VAL A 27 -5.35 10.35 -6.13
N ARG A 28 -4.03 10.11 -6.18
CA ARG A 28 -3.41 9.32 -7.25
C ARG A 28 -3.92 7.88 -7.26
N LEU A 29 -4.05 7.23 -6.11
CA LEU A 29 -4.63 5.89 -6.03
C LEU A 29 -6.10 5.86 -6.46
N GLU A 30 -6.90 6.86 -6.10
CA GLU A 30 -8.28 6.99 -6.57
C GLU A 30 -8.34 7.07 -8.10
N GLN A 31 -7.48 7.89 -8.73
CA GLN A 31 -7.40 7.95 -10.19
C GLN A 31 -7.04 6.59 -10.80
N LEU A 32 -6.06 5.87 -10.24
CA LEU A 32 -5.68 4.55 -10.72
C LEU A 32 -6.80 3.52 -10.55
N SER A 33 -7.61 3.62 -9.48
CA SER A 33 -8.78 2.75 -9.27
C SER A 33 -9.89 2.94 -10.31
N THR A 34 -9.86 4.04 -11.08
CA THR A 34 -10.76 4.23 -12.24
C THR A 34 -10.23 3.58 -13.52
N ILE A 35 -8.93 3.23 -13.56
CA ILE A 35 -8.26 2.64 -14.72
C ILE A 35 -8.18 1.11 -14.57
N TYR A 36 -7.94 0.63 -13.36
CA TYR A 36 -7.82 -0.79 -13.04
C TYR A 36 -9.08 -1.32 -12.36
N ASP A 37 -9.38 -2.61 -12.57
CA ASP A 37 -10.45 -3.31 -11.85
C ASP A 37 -10.01 -3.65 -10.41
N ALA A 38 -9.73 -2.62 -9.63
CA ALA A 38 -9.19 -2.71 -8.29
C ALA A 38 -9.68 -1.52 -7.44
N THR A 39 -10.01 -1.78 -6.18
CA THR A 39 -10.33 -0.70 -5.24
C THR A 39 -9.05 -0.03 -4.74
N VAL A 40 -9.16 1.19 -4.18
CA VAL A 40 -8.03 1.85 -3.50
C VAL A 40 -7.45 0.95 -2.39
N THR A 41 -8.29 0.19 -1.69
CA THR A 41 -7.81 -0.76 -0.67
C THR A 41 -6.98 -1.89 -1.29
N ASP A 42 -7.34 -2.37 -2.48
CA ASP A 42 -6.56 -3.41 -3.17
C ASP A 42 -5.22 -2.85 -3.66
N LEU A 43 -5.22 -1.62 -4.20
CA LEU A 43 -4.00 -0.92 -4.59
C LEU A 43 -3.07 -0.70 -3.40
N VAL A 44 -3.59 -0.25 -2.24
CA VAL A 44 -2.78 -0.11 -1.02
C VAL A 44 -2.20 -1.46 -0.58
N ASN A 45 -2.99 -2.54 -0.58
CA ASN A 45 -2.46 -3.85 -0.22
C ASN A 45 -1.35 -4.32 -1.18
N ALA A 46 -1.47 -4.04 -2.47
CA ALA A 46 -0.43 -4.35 -3.45
C ALA A 46 0.83 -3.50 -3.24
N SER A 47 0.68 -2.22 -2.92
CA SER A 47 1.81 -1.35 -2.56
C SER A 47 2.55 -1.86 -1.32
N LEU A 48 1.82 -2.29 -0.29
CA LEU A 48 2.41 -2.85 0.93
C LEU A 48 3.19 -4.14 0.66
N GLU A 49 2.60 -5.04 -0.13
CA GLU A 49 3.23 -6.29 -0.56
C GLU A 49 4.55 -6.01 -1.30
N HIS A 50 4.52 -5.09 -2.28
CA HIS A 50 5.72 -4.65 -3.02
C HIS A 50 6.79 -4.04 -2.11
N LEU A 51 6.42 -3.23 -1.12
CA LEU A 51 7.38 -2.69 -0.15
C LEU A 51 8.01 -3.78 0.71
N ILE A 52 7.23 -4.77 1.16
CA ILE A 52 7.71 -5.89 1.99
C ILE A 52 8.70 -6.76 1.20
N GLU A 53 8.41 -7.01 -0.08
CA GLU A 53 9.28 -7.81 -0.95
C GLU A 53 10.55 -7.07 -1.37
N SER A 54 10.44 -5.79 -1.74
CA SER A 54 11.57 -4.98 -2.21
C SER A 54 12.43 -4.43 -1.08
N GLU A 55 11.87 -4.30 0.12
CA GLU A 55 12.44 -3.58 1.27
C GLU A 55 12.96 -2.16 0.94
N GLN A 56 12.45 -1.53 -0.12
CA GLN A 56 12.94 -0.24 -0.61
C GLN A 56 12.40 0.91 0.26
N ILE A 57 12.99 1.11 1.43
CA ILE A 57 12.60 2.19 2.35
C ILE A 57 13.33 3.48 1.96
N SER A 58 12.70 4.26 1.09
CA SER A 58 13.18 5.58 0.67
C SER A 58 12.32 6.67 1.31
N LEU A 59 12.91 7.41 2.26
CA LEU A 59 12.24 8.55 2.87
C LEU A 59 12.10 9.67 1.83
N TYR A 60 10.89 10.17 1.63
CA TYR A 60 10.63 11.32 0.78
C TYR A 60 10.29 12.57 1.61
N LYS A 61 10.59 13.74 1.05
CA LYS A 61 10.13 15.00 1.61
C LYS A 61 8.70 15.25 1.15
N LYS A 62 7.79 15.32 2.10
CA LYS A 62 6.42 15.74 1.86
C LYS A 62 6.41 17.19 1.32
N ALA A 63 5.53 17.47 0.36
CA ALA A 63 5.38 18.82 -0.18
C ALA A 63 4.81 19.77 0.89
N ALA A 64 5.23 21.03 0.88
CA ALA A 64 4.89 22.00 1.93
C ALA A 64 3.37 22.25 2.10
N ASN A 65 2.58 22.04 1.04
CA ASN A 65 1.12 22.24 1.04
C ASN A 65 0.33 20.92 1.06
N ASP A 66 0.99 19.79 1.30
CA ASP A 66 0.33 18.50 1.39
C ASP A 66 -0.09 18.21 2.83
N PHE A 67 -1.22 17.55 3.04
CA PHE A 67 -1.75 17.18 4.36
C PHE A 67 -2.05 15.69 4.37
N SER A 68 -2.05 15.08 5.56
CA SER A 68 -2.38 13.66 5.69
C SER A 68 -3.81 13.54 6.17
N VAL A 69 -4.57 12.64 5.55
CA VAL A 69 -5.96 12.35 5.91
C VAL A 69 -6.04 10.92 6.44
N THR A 70 -6.86 10.70 7.46
CA THR A 70 -7.06 9.37 8.03
C THR A 70 -8.06 8.57 7.20
N HIS A 71 -7.60 7.47 6.62
CA HIS A 71 -8.43 6.55 5.85
C HIS A 71 -8.57 5.20 6.56
N THR A 72 -9.79 4.66 6.56
CA THR A 72 -10.08 3.32 7.06
C THR A 72 -9.96 2.30 5.93
N LEU A 73 -9.04 1.35 6.05
CA LEU A 73 -8.73 0.35 5.03
C LEU A 73 -8.82 -1.08 5.57
N LEU A 74 -9.04 -2.05 4.68
CA LEU A 74 -8.98 -3.48 5.00
C LEU A 74 -7.64 -4.06 4.55
N ILE A 75 -6.72 -4.27 5.49
CA ILE A 75 -5.35 -4.74 5.21
C ILE A 75 -5.25 -6.25 5.44
N ARG A 76 -4.56 -6.94 4.53
CA ARG A 76 -4.23 -8.37 4.62
C ARG A 76 -3.39 -8.69 5.87
N GLU A 77 -3.61 -9.86 6.45
CA GLU A 77 -2.89 -10.31 7.65
C GLU A 77 -1.37 -10.37 7.43
N SER A 78 -0.94 -10.91 6.29
CA SER A 78 0.46 -10.95 5.83
C SER A 78 1.08 -9.56 5.76
N ASN A 79 0.38 -8.60 5.16
CA ASN A 79 0.84 -7.21 5.08
C ASN A 79 0.99 -6.56 6.46
N LEU A 80 0.11 -6.88 7.42
CA LEU A 80 0.25 -6.38 8.78
C LEU A 80 1.48 -6.95 9.48
N ALA A 81 1.74 -8.26 9.31
CA ALA A 81 2.92 -8.90 9.86
C ALA A 81 4.20 -8.29 9.26
N GLY A 82 4.28 -8.18 7.93
CA GLY A 82 5.44 -7.59 7.25
C GLY A 82 5.67 -6.12 7.62
N LEU A 83 4.62 -5.34 7.86
CA LEU A 83 4.76 -3.97 8.36
C LEU A 83 5.36 -3.90 9.77
N GLU A 84 4.98 -4.81 10.67
CA GLU A 84 5.60 -4.87 12.00
C GLU A 84 7.08 -5.30 11.92
N ASP A 85 7.41 -6.23 11.02
CA ASP A 85 8.80 -6.66 10.78
C ASP A 85 9.66 -5.51 10.24
N LEU A 86 9.17 -4.77 9.22
CA LEU A 86 9.86 -3.60 8.67
C LEU A 86 10.01 -2.49 9.72
N LYS A 87 8.98 -2.23 10.53
CA LYS A 87 9.05 -1.27 11.63
C LYS A 87 10.12 -1.67 12.64
N ALA A 88 10.19 -2.95 13.03
CA ALA A 88 11.19 -3.44 13.96
C ALA A 88 12.61 -3.35 13.38
N LYS A 89 12.77 -3.64 12.09
CA LYS A 89 14.06 -3.65 11.38
C LYS A 89 14.63 -2.25 11.13
N TYR A 90 13.77 -1.30 10.74
CA TYR A 90 14.22 0.03 10.29
C TYR A 90 13.86 1.17 11.24
N GLY A 91 13.08 0.91 12.30
CA GLY A 91 12.66 1.93 13.27
C GLY A 91 11.70 2.98 12.71
N VAL A 92 11.05 2.70 11.57
CA VAL A 92 10.11 3.61 10.90
C VAL A 92 8.69 3.33 11.37
N SER A 93 7.89 4.37 11.58
CA SER A 93 6.49 4.20 11.98
C SER A 93 5.66 3.56 10.86
N ILE A 94 4.65 2.77 11.22
CA ILE A 94 3.79 2.07 10.25
C ILE A 94 3.12 3.04 9.27
N TYR A 95 2.66 4.20 9.74
CA TYR A 95 2.08 5.22 8.87
C TYR A 95 3.07 5.72 7.81
N LYS A 96 4.34 5.93 8.19
CA LYS A 96 5.39 6.30 7.23
C LYS A 96 5.64 5.17 6.24
N LEU A 97 5.71 3.92 6.70
CA LEU A 97 5.87 2.75 5.82
C LEU A 97 4.74 2.65 4.79
N VAL A 98 3.48 2.87 5.21
CA VAL A 98 2.34 2.87 4.30
C VAL A 98 2.48 3.95 3.22
N ASN A 99 2.85 5.17 3.60
CA ASN A 99 3.04 6.26 2.63
C ASN A 99 4.23 6.00 1.69
N ILE A 100 5.34 5.46 2.21
CA ILE A 100 6.51 5.06 1.40
C ILE A 100 6.13 3.97 0.40
N ALA A 101 5.37 2.96 0.84
CA ALA A 101 4.89 1.88 -0.03
C ALA A 101 4.11 2.43 -1.23
N ILE A 102 3.15 3.31 -0.97
CA ILE A 102 2.33 3.93 -2.02
C ILE A 102 3.21 4.79 -2.94
N LYS A 103 4.09 5.61 -2.36
CA LYS A 103 4.97 6.51 -3.10
C LYS A 103 5.88 5.76 -4.07
N ASN A 104 6.52 4.69 -3.62
CA ASN A 104 7.43 3.89 -4.44
C ASN A 104 6.73 3.36 -5.70
N VAL A 105 5.56 2.74 -5.53
CA VAL A 105 4.79 2.19 -6.66
C VAL A 105 4.34 3.28 -7.62
N LEU A 106 3.89 4.43 -7.11
CA LEU A 106 3.51 5.57 -7.96
C LEU A 106 4.70 6.13 -8.74
N ASP A 107 5.88 6.23 -8.12
CA ASP A 107 7.09 6.71 -8.79
C ASP A 107 7.58 5.74 -9.87
N GLU A 108 7.51 4.43 -9.62
CA GLU A 108 7.78 3.40 -10.63
C GLU A 108 6.79 3.48 -11.79
N TYR A 109 5.50 3.63 -11.49
CA TYR A 109 4.44 3.78 -12.49
C TYR A 109 4.64 5.00 -13.39
N ASP A 110 4.95 6.16 -12.79
CA ASP A 110 5.19 7.39 -13.53
C ASP A 110 6.48 7.31 -14.36
N SER A 111 7.50 6.59 -13.87
CA SER A 111 8.77 6.40 -14.58
C SER A 111 8.63 5.50 -15.82
N GLN A 112 7.76 4.50 -15.80
CA GLN A 112 7.49 3.62 -16.95
C GLN A 112 6.68 4.30 -18.06
N ARG A 113 6.08 5.46 -17.77
CA ARG A 113 5.24 6.22 -18.71
C ARG A 113 5.90 7.47 -19.28
N ARG A 114 7.17 7.72 -18.92
CA ARG A 114 8.02 8.77 -19.51
C ARG A 114 8.88 8.17 -20.62
#